data_AF-A0AAN7BX99-F1
#
_entry.id   AF-A0AAN7BX99-F1
#
_cell.length_a   1.000
_cell.length_b   1.000
_cell.length_c   1.000
_cell.angle_alpha   90.00
_cell.angle_beta   90.00
_cell.angle_gamma   90.00
#
_symmetry.space_group_name_H-M   'P 1'
#
loop_
_entity.id
_entity.type
_entity.pdbx_description
1 polymer ?
#
loop_
_entity_poly.entity_id
_entity_poly.type
_entity_poly.pdbx_seq_one_letter_code
_entity_poly.pdbx_strand_id
1 'polypeptide(L)'
;MTRKNKSYKLRQAFYVKSFNEYFGSGTLEDWQRLCTDLGLEGQDFRSKTKCRNAIKTINVNIWDLVDAVIHKDPKEIPQRFHSRRALIDYTLRTKRIFPLDAVKDEMGPVRALLRQIF
;
A
#
# COMPACT_ATOMS: atom_id res chain seq x y z
N MET A 1 -15.38 4.96 -24.44
CA MET A 1 -14.17 4.69 -23.61
C MET A 1 -13.07 4.11 -24.48
N THR A 2 -11.86 4.66 -24.48
CA THR A 2 -10.73 4.18 -25.29
C THR A 2 -10.12 2.88 -24.72
N ARG A 3 -9.56 2.02 -25.58
CA ARG A 3 -8.95 0.71 -25.21
C ARG A 3 -7.88 0.83 -24.11
N LYS A 4 -7.13 1.95 -24.09
CA LYS A 4 -6.13 2.28 -23.06
C LYS A 4 -6.74 2.48 -21.66
N ASN A 5 -7.92 3.12 -21.57
CA ASN A 5 -8.63 3.31 -20.30
C ASN A 5 -9.19 2.00 -19.74
N LYS A 6 -9.58 1.05 -20.61
CA LYS A 6 -10.03 -0.29 -20.18
C LYS A 6 -8.87 -1.08 -19.54
N SER A 7 -7.70 -1.12 -20.19
CA SER A 7 -6.51 -1.79 -19.65
C SER A 7 -6.04 -1.19 -18.33
N TYR A 8 -6.11 0.13 -18.17
CA TYR A 8 -5.77 0.81 -16.93
C TYR A 8 -6.70 0.40 -15.77
N LYS A 9 -8.02 0.41 -15.98
CA LYS A 9 -8.99 -0.02 -14.96
C LYS A 9 -8.83 -1.49 -14.56
N LEU A 10 -8.53 -2.37 -15.53
CA LEU A 10 -8.26 -3.78 -15.24
C LEU A 10 -7.02 -3.96 -14.35
N ARG A 11 -5.94 -3.21 -14.62
CA ARG A 11 -4.76 -3.22 -13.75
C ARG A 11 -5.07 -2.68 -12.35
N GLN A 12 -5.79 -1.56 -12.24
CA GLN A 12 -6.21 -1.05 -10.93
C GLN A 12 -7.03 -2.09 -10.14
N ALA A 13 -8.01 -2.73 -10.79
CA ALA A 13 -8.82 -3.76 -10.15
C ALA A 13 -7.98 -4.97 -9.69
N PHE A 14 -6.98 -5.37 -10.48
CA PHE A 14 -6.02 -6.40 -10.08
C PHE A 14 -5.25 -6.00 -8.82
N TYR A 15 -4.61 -4.82 -8.80
CA TYR A 15 -3.84 -4.37 -7.64
C TYR A 15 -4.68 -4.18 -6.38
N VAL A 16 -5.93 -3.72 -6.52
CA VAL A 16 -6.88 -3.63 -5.40
C VAL A 16 -7.16 -5.02 -4.85
N LYS A 17 -7.55 -5.96 -5.72
CA LYS A 17 -7.86 -7.34 -5.31
C LYS A 17 -6.65 -8.00 -4.64
N SER A 18 -5.48 -7.87 -5.26
CA SER A 18 -4.20 -8.36 -4.75
C SER A 18 -3.85 -7.80 -3.38
N PHE A 19 -3.99 -6.49 -3.18
CA PHE A 19 -3.77 -5.89 -1.87
C PHE A 19 -4.76 -6.41 -0.83
N ASN A 20 -6.03 -6.57 -1.20
CA ASN A 20 -7.08 -7.05 -0.29
C ASN A 20 -6.84 -8.50 0.14
N GLU A 21 -6.47 -9.37 -0.81
CA GLU A 21 -6.10 -10.76 -0.56
C GLU A 21 -4.84 -10.84 0.31
N TYR A 22 -3.84 -10.02 -0.01
CA TYR A 22 -2.64 -9.92 0.82
C TYR A 22 -2.99 -9.47 2.23
N PHE A 23 -3.75 -8.38 2.40
CA PHE A 23 -3.95 -7.78 3.71
C PHE A 23 -4.87 -8.61 4.62
N GLY A 24 -5.82 -9.36 4.08
CA GLY A 24 -6.72 -10.18 4.88
C GLY A 24 -7.83 -9.39 5.57
N SER A 25 -8.29 -9.86 6.73
CA SER A 25 -9.42 -9.27 7.47
C SER A 25 -9.02 -8.11 8.38
N GLY A 26 -7.73 -7.79 8.46
CA GLY A 26 -7.21 -6.69 9.26
C GLY A 26 -7.07 -7.02 10.73
N THR A 27 -6.74 -8.28 11.05
CA THR A 27 -6.34 -8.72 12.39
C THR A 27 -5.04 -8.03 12.82
N LEU A 28 -4.65 -8.15 14.10
CA LEU A 28 -3.39 -7.54 14.55
C LEU A 28 -2.19 -8.12 13.78
N GLU A 29 -2.25 -9.41 13.49
CA GLU A 29 -1.26 -10.18 12.75
C GLU A 29 -1.11 -9.65 11.31
N ASP A 30 -2.22 -9.28 10.65
CA ASP A 30 -2.18 -8.63 9.33
C ASP A 30 -1.45 -7.28 9.38
N TRP A 31 -1.71 -6.48 10.43
CA TRP A 31 -1.03 -5.21 10.63
C TRP A 31 0.45 -5.36 10.97
N GLN A 32 0.82 -6.39 11.74
CA GLN A 32 2.21 -6.71 12.09
C GLN A 32 2.99 -7.17 10.87
N ARG A 33 2.42 -8.10 10.09
CA ARG A 33 2.98 -8.56 8.81
C ARG A 33 3.21 -7.39 7.87
N LEU A 34 2.22 -6.51 7.71
CA LEU A 34 2.38 -5.30 6.91
C LEU A 34 3.55 -4.42 7.40
N CYS A 35 3.73 -4.27 8.72
CA CYS A 35 4.87 -3.51 9.23
C CYS A 35 6.21 -4.18 8.87
N THR A 36 6.30 -5.50 9.00
CA THR A 36 7.48 -6.29 8.63
C THR A 36 7.80 -6.18 7.14
N ASP A 37 6.80 -6.38 6.26
CA ASP A 37 6.99 -6.33 4.81
C ASP A 37 7.33 -4.91 4.32
N LEU A 38 6.88 -3.89 5.07
CA LEU A 38 7.31 -2.52 4.86
C LEU A 38 8.73 -2.25 5.35
N GLY A 39 9.36 -3.17 6.07
CA GLY A 39 10.71 -3.10 6.67
C GLY A 39 10.77 -2.27 7.97
N LEU A 40 9.65 -2.11 8.68
CA LEU A 40 9.62 -1.36 9.93
C LEU A 40 10.18 -2.25 11.04
N GLU A 41 11.49 -2.16 11.28
CA GLU A 41 12.16 -2.92 12.35
C GLU A 41 12.24 -2.11 13.65
N GLY A 42 12.34 -2.80 14.79
CA GLY A 42 12.61 -2.18 16.10
C GLY A 42 11.45 -1.40 16.74
N GLN A 43 10.26 -1.38 16.15
CA GLN A 43 9.08 -0.72 16.72
C GLN A 43 8.16 -1.71 17.44
N ASP A 44 7.44 -1.22 18.45
CA ASP A 44 6.47 -2.03 19.19
C ASP A 44 5.17 -2.18 18.38
N PHE A 45 4.93 -3.36 17.83
CA PHE A 45 3.72 -3.70 17.06
C PHE A 45 2.67 -4.46 17.87
N ARG A 46 2.59 -4.26 19.19
CA ARG A 46 1.59 -4.94 20.05
C ARG A 46 0.14 -4.49 19.85
N SER A 47 -0.12 -3.48 19.02
CA SER A 47 -1.49 -3.05 18.72
C SER A 47 -1.64 -2.45 17.32
N LYS A 48 -2.85 -2.56 16.75
CA LYS A 48 -3.18 -2.00 15.43
C LYS A 48 -2.90 -0.49 15.39
N THR A 49 -3.09 0.22 16.51
CA THR A 49 -2.79 1.66 16.61
C THR A 49 -1.29 1.94 16.46
N LYS A 50 -0.44 1.14 17.09
CA LYS A 50 1.02 1.30 16.95
C LYS A 50 1.48 0.99 15.53
N CYS A 51 0.97 -0.08 14.91
CA CYS A 51 1.22 -0.39 13.50
C CYS A 51 0.83 0.79 12.58
N ARG A 52 -0.38 1.34 12.74
CA ARG A 52 -0.83 2.50 11.95
C ARG A 52 0.09 3.70 12.11
N ASN A 53 0.54 4.00 13.33
CA ASN A 53 1.44 5.13 13.58
C ASN A 53 2.81 4.91 12.94
N ALA A 54 3.34 3.69 13.03
CA ALA A 54 4.59 3.30 12.37
C ALA A 54 4.51 3.48 10.85
N ILE A 55 3.44 2.97 10.23
CA ILE A 55 3.21 3.06 8.78
C ILE A 55 3.12 4.53 8.32
N LYS A 56 2.50 5.42 9.11
CA LYS A 56 2.43 6.86 8.81
C LYS A 56 3.80 7.54 8.74
N THR A 57 4.85 6.95 9.32
CA THR A 57 6.20 7.55 9.28
C THR A 57 6.89 7.38 7.93
N ILE A 58 6.45 6.43 7.11
CA ILE A 58 7.05 6.14 5.81
C ILE A 58 6.19 6.64 4.65
N ASN A 59 6.79 6.77 3.48
CA ASN A 59 6.08 7.06 2.24
C ASN A 59 6.35 5.92 1.28
N VAL A 60 5.31 5.17 0.91
CA VAL A 60 5.40 4.02 0.00
C VAL A 60 4.21 4.03 -0.94
N ASN A 61 4.35 3.54 -2.16
CA ASN A 61 3.22 3.33 -3.04
C ASN A 61 2.66 1.91 -2.84
N ILE A 62 1.33 1.77 -2.77
CA ILE A 62 0.68 0.48 -2.56
C ILE A 62 0.97 -0.52 -3.70
N TRP A 63 1.13 -0.04 -4.94
CA TRP A 63 1.51 -0.89 -6.05
C TRP A 63 2.92 -1.48 -5.85
N ASP A 64 3.85 -0.68 -5.33
CA ASP A 64 5.22 -1.15 -5.07
C ASP A 64 5.23 -2.16 -3.92
N LEU A 65 4.36 -2.00 -2.91
CA LEU A 65 4.14 -3.00 -1.86
C LEU A 65 3.59 -4.30 -2.45
N VAL A 66 2.53 -4.22 -3.25
CA VAL A 66 1.93 -5.40 -3.90
C VAL A 66 2.95 -6.10 -4.81
N ASP A 67 3.72 -5.34 -5.59
CA ASP A 67 4.79 -5.87 -6.42
C ASP A 67 5.84 -6.60 -5.57
N ALA A 68 6.24 -6.02 -4.43
CA ALA A 68 7.22 -6.60 -3.52
C ALA A 68 6.73 -7.91 -2.88
N VAL A 69 5.49 -7.96 -2.40
CA VAL A 69 4.97 -9.13 -1.66
C VAL A 69 4.38 -10.22 -2.56
N ILE A 70 3.92 -9.89 -3.77
CA ILE A 70 3.30 -10.86 -4.71
C ILE A 70 4.27 -11.31 -5.80
N HIS A 71 5.08 -10.40 -6.34
CA HIS A 71 5.89 -10.66 -7.53
C HIS A 71 7.38 -10.85 -7.23
N LYS A 72 7.83 -10.61 -6.00
CA LYS A 72 9.24 -10.69 -5.61
C LYS A 72 9.44 -11.50 -4.33
N ASP A 73 10.70 -11.73 -3.97
CA ASP A 73 11.06 -12.42 -2.73
C ASP A 73 10.45 -11.66 -1.54
N PRO A 74 9.77 -12.32 -0.58
CA PRO A 74 9.21 -11.68 0.61
C PRO A 74 10.20 -10.85 1.44
N LYS A 75 11.51 -10.95 1.16
CA LYS A 75 12.56 -10.11 1.77
C LYS A 75 12.79 -8.77 1.05
N GLU A 76 12.17 -8.52 -0.09
CA GLU A 76 12.35 -7.27 -0.82
C GLU A 76 11.44 -6.17 -0.24
N ILE A 77 12.05 -5.16 0.36
CA ILE A 77 11.33 -4.02 0.94
C ILE A 77 10.86 -3.10 -0.20
N PRO A 78 9.59 -2.67 -0.23
CA PRO A 78 9.09 -1.78 -1.26
C PRO A 78 9.78 -0.41 -1.23
N GLN A 79 9.84 0.26 -2.38
CA GLN A 79 10.50 1.55 -2.52
C GLN A 79 9.93 2.59 -1.53
N ARG A 80 10.79 3.07 -0.65
CA ARG A 80 10.46 4.16 0.28
C ARG A 80 10.86 5.50 -0.31
N PHE A 81 9.98 6.48 -0.16
CA PHE A 81 10.21 7.85 -0.55
C PHE A 81 10.59 8.68 0.67
N HIS A 82 11.62 9.50 0.53
CA HIS A 82 12.09 10.41 1.58
C HIS A 82 11.06 11.49 1.96
N SER A 83 10.07 11.74 1.09
CA SER A 83 9.02 12.74 1.34
C SER A 83 7.69 12.36 0.68
N ARG A 84 6.60 12.92 1.21
CA ARG A 84 5.27 12.82 0.58
C ARG A 84 5.28 13.36 -0.85
N ARG A 85 6.01 14.46 -1.10
CA ARG A 85 6.10 15.06 -2.44
C ARG A 85 6.73 14.11 -3.45
N ALA A 86 7.84 13.47 -3.08
CA ALA A 86 8.49 12.47 -3.92
C ALA A 86 7.57 11.27 -4.23
N LEU A 87 6.78 10.81 -3.26
CA LEU A 87 5.76 9.78 -3.48
C LEU A 87 4.67 10.25 -4.47
N ILE A 88 4.17 11.47 -4.32
CA ILE A 88 3.16 12.04 -5.23
C ILE A 88 3.72 12.15 -6.65
N ASP A 89 4.89 12.76 -6.81
CA ASP A 89 5.54 12.96 -8.11
C ASP A 89 5.78 11.61 -8.82
N TYR A 90 6.29 10.61 -8.08
CA TYR A 90 6.43 9.25 -8.57
C TYR A 90 5.09 8.64 -9.01
N THR A 91 4.06 8.76 -8.18
CA THR A 91 2.75 8.15 -8.41
C THR A 91 2.06 8.75 -9.64
N LEU A 92 2.12 10.08 -9.80
CA LEU A 92 1.57 10.78 -10.95
C LEU A 92 2.34 10.46 -12.24
N ARG A 93 3.68 10.46 -12.18
CA ARG A 93 4.54 10.13 -13.32
C ARG A 93 4.34 8.70 -13.82
N THR A 94 4.20 7.74 -12.90
CA THR A 94 4.02 6.32 -13.22
C THR A 94 2.57 5.90 -13.45
N LYS A 95 1.61 6.78 -13.10
CA LYS A 95 0.18 6.49 -13.09
C LYS A 95 -0.19 5.31 -12.18
N ARG A 96 0.62 5.01 -11.15
CA ARG A 96 0.37 3.96 -10.14
C ARG A 96 -0.59 4.46 -9.06
N ILE A 97 -1.77 4.94 -9.48
CA ILE A 97 -2.75 5.55 -8.59
C ILE A 97 -3.65 4.46 -8.02
N PHE A 98 -3.61 4.29 -6.70
CA PHE A 98 -4.54 3.41 -6.01
C PHE A 98 -5.93 4.09 -5.89
N PRO A 99 -7.00 3.44 -6.36
CA PRO A 99 -8.35 4.02 -6.34
C PRO A 99 -8.87 4.22 -4.90
N LEU A 100 -9.31 5.44 -4.58
CA LEU A 100 -9.85 5.79 -3.25
C LEU A 100 -11.20 5.13 -2.98
N ASP A 101 -12.01 4.94 -4.02
CA ASP A 101 -13.33 4.29 -3.98
C ASP A 101 -13.25 2.78 -3.72
N ALA A 102 -12.09 2.17 -3.93
CA ALA A 102 -11.82 0.79 -3.54
C ALA A 102 -11.59 0.62 -2.03
N VAL A 103 -11.42 1.73 -1.30
CA VAL A 103 -11.24 1.74 0.15
C VAL A 103 -12.62 1.74 0.82
N LYS A 104 -13.39 0.66 0.61
CA LYS A 104 -14.65 0.48 1.36
C LYS A 104 -14.35 0.33 2.85
N ASP A 105 -15.30 0.80 3.66
CA ASP A 105 -15.19 1.26 5.05
C ASP A 105 -14.46 0.37 6.09
N GLU A 106 -14.10 -0.87 5.77
CA GLU A 106 -13.37 -1.78 6.67
C GLU A 106 -11.85 -1.81 6.45
N MET A 107 -11.34 -1.19 5.37
CA MET A 107 -9.92 -1.25 5.02
C MET A 107 -9.10 -0.10 5.61
N GLY A 108 -8.95 -0.15 6.93
CA GLY A 108 -8.02 0.69 7.69
C GLY A 108 -6.57 0.79 7.17
N PRO A 109 -5.90 -0.26 6.62
CA PRO A 109 -4.50 -0.16 6.18
C PRO A 109 -4.31 0.70 4.94
N VAL A 110 -5.29 0.70 4.03
CA VAL A 110 -5.21 1.51 2.83
C VAL A 110 -5.28 2.97 3.22
N ARG A 111 -6.11 3.36 4.19
CA ARG A 111 -6.07 4.72 4.76
C ARG A 111 -4.76 5.03 5.50
N ALA A 112 -4.11 4.05 6.11
CA ALA A 112 -2.81 4.25 6.77
C ALA A 112 -1.66 4.43 5.76
N LEU A 113 -1.73 3.75 4.62
CA LEU A 113 -0.75 3.80 3.53
C LEU A 113 -1.02 4.95 2.55
N LEU A 114 -2.28 5.32 2.34
CA LEU A 114 -2.69 6.45 1.52
C LEU A 114 -2.35 7.75 2.24
N ARG A 115 -1.12 8.19 2.04
CA ARG A 115 -0.80 9.61 2.15
C ARG A 115 -1.50 10.29 0.99
N GLN A 116 -2.61 10.96 1.27
CA GLN A 116 -3.49 11.60 0.29
C GLN A 116 -2.68 12.18 -0.87
N ILE A 117 -2.88 11.64 -2.08
CA ILE A 117 -2.32 12.15 -3.35
C ILE A 117 -3.21 13.31 -3.89
N PHE A 118 -4.23 13.69 -3.11
CA PHE A 118 -5.20 14.73 -3.37
C PHE A 118 -5.14 15.79 -2.27
#